data_AF-A0A158KVR9-F1
#
_entry.id   AF-A0A158KVR9-F1
#
_cell.length_a   1.000
_cell.length_b   1.000
_cell.length_c   1.000
_cell.angle_alpha   90.00
_cell.angle_beta   90.00
_cell.angle_gamma   90.00
#
_symmetry.space_group_name_H-M   'P 1'
#
loop_
_entity.id
_entity.type
_entity.pdbx_description
1 polymer ?
#
loop_
_entity_poly.entity_id
_entity_poly.type
_entity_poly.pdbx_seq_one_letter_code
_entity_poly.pdbx_strand_id
1 'polypeptide(L)'
;MKKLRIGITIGLHHPAETLWNNGIKQNAVFLAEALRHCPNVESAVLVNTTNVPITDQLPWDLKRWPTVSFADAKDNVDVLIELGGQIDPAATEYLKRRGGRLISYCCGFEYVHAMESVLFNKPSFGEHLFVNQRYDDIWMIPQVANISQAYFEVLRRRTAQVVPFIWSPVFLNTRTAHLPNAGEYQPHDGPKRLSVMEPNINVVKFCLYPAMIAELAFRERPEVIARLQVTNAEHLAINCKEFISLMNQLDISTSQFS
;
A
#
# COMPACT_ATOMS: atom_id res chain seq x y z
N MET A 1 2.14 24.76 23.21
CA MET A 1 3.04 23.93 22.37
C MET A 1 2.94 24.41 20.93
N LYS A 2 4.05 24.49 20.19
CA LYS A 2 4.02 24.78 18.74
C LYS A 2 3.27 23.63 18.04
N LYS A 3 2.28 23.96 17.20
CA LYS A 3 1.60 22.96 16.37
C LYS A 3 2.48 22.59 15.16
N LEU A 4 2.38 21.35 14.70
CA LEU A 4 3.24 20.79 13.65
C LEU A 4 2.61 20.95 12.27
N ARG A 5 3.41 21.39 11.30
CA ARG A 5 3.06 21.34 9.87
C ARG A 5 3.69 20.10 9.25
N ILE A 6 2.86 19.21 8.74
CA ILE A 6 3.29 17.88 8.27
C ILE A 6 3.13 17.77 6.75
N GLY A 7 4.19 17.35 6.07
CA GLY A 7 4.13 16.90 4.68
C GLY A 7 4.16 15.37 4.60
N ILE A 8 3.33 14.78 3.75
CA ILE A 8 3.33 13.34 3.46
C ILE A 8 3.65 13.16 1.99
N THR A 9 4.74 12.48 1.68
CA THR A 9 5.19 12.40 0.29
C THR A 9 4.33 11.45 -0.53
N ILE A 10 4.12 11.83 -1.78
CA ILE A 10 3.57 10.99 -2.84
C ILE A 10 4.46 11.12 -4.09
N GLY A 11 4.47 10.08 -4.91
CA GLY A 11 5.04 10.13 -6.25
C GLY A 11 3.95 10.02 -7.31
N LEU A 12 3.74 11.08 -8.09
CA LEU A 12 2.84 11.06 -9.25
C LEU A 12 3.59 10.63 -10.51
N HIS A 13 2.97 9.78 -11.32
CA HIS A 13 3.41 9.36 -12.65
C HIS A 13 2.63 10.05 -13.78
N HIS A 14 1.42 10.54 -13.50
CA HIS A 14 0.57 11.24 -14.46
C HIS A 14 -0.31 12.30 -13.76
N PRO A 15 -0.64 13.44 -14.41
CA PRO A 15 -1.50 14.47 -13.79
C PRO A 15 -2.90 13.97 -13.40
N ALA A 16 -3.43 13.01 -14.17
CA ALA A 16 -4.72 12.34 -13.93
C ALA A 16 -4.55 10.92 -13.36
N GLU A 17 -3.55 10.70 -12.51
CA GLU A 17 -3.22 9.35 -12.06
C GLU A 17 -4.32 8.73 -11.18
N THR A 18 -4.67 7.48 -11.48
CA THR A 18 -5.66 6.71 -10.74
C THR A 18 -5.19 6.33 -9.33
N LEU A 19 -6.10 6.30 -8.35
CA LEU A 19 -5.84 5.76 -7.00
C LEU A 19 -5.84 4.22 -6.95
N TRP A 20 -6.28 3.56 -8.02
CA TRP A 20 -6.52 2.11 -8.02
C TRP A 20 -5.33 1.29 -8.55
N ASN A 21 -4.27 1.95 -9.04
CA ASN A 21 -3.05 1.27 -9.47
C ASN A 21 -2.10 0.94 -8.30
N ASN A 22 -2.15 1.72 -7.22
CA ASN A 22 -1.25 1.60 -6.07
C ASN A 22 -1.91 2.16 -4.79
N GLY A 23 -2.10 1.30 -3.80
CA GLY A 23 -2.69 1.66 -2.50
C GLY A 23 -1.86 2.65 -1.67
N ILE A 24 -0.58 2.88 -1.98
CA ILE A 24 0.26 3.79 -1.19
C ILE A 24 -0.25 5.23 -1.20
N LYS A 25 -0.83 5.68 -2.32
CA LYS A 25 -1.42 7.02 -2.43
C LYS A 25 -2.69 7.14 -1.60
N GLN A 26 -3.48 6.06 -1.50
CA GLN A 26 -4.63 6.00 -0.61
C GLN A 26 -4.17 6.11 0.85
N ASN A 27 -3.14 5.36 1.24
CA ASN A 27 -2.57 5.43 2.58
C ASN A 27 -2.07 6.83 2.93
N ALA A 28 -1.48 7.56 1.98
CA ALA A 28 -1.05 8.94 2.18
C ALA A 28 -2.22 9.88 2.49
N VAL A 29 -3.33 9.75 1.74
CA VAL A 29 -4.55 10.51 2.00
C VAL A 29 -5.15 10.14 3.36
N PHE A 30 -5.21 8.85 3.70
CA PHE A 30 -5.77 8.42 4.98
C PHE A 30 -4.93 8.91 6.16
N LEU A 31 -3.60 8.89 6.03
CA LEU A 31 -2.69 9.45 7.02
C LEU A 31 -2.88 10.97 7.15
N ALA A 32 -3.01 11.69 6.03
CA ALA A 32 -3.26 13.13 6.04
C ALA A 32 -4.58 13.46 6.76
N GLU A 33 -5.64 12.70 6.47
CA GLU A 33 -6.94 12.83 7.14
C GLU A 33 -6.80 12.58 8.65
N ALA A 34 -6.17 11.48 9.06
CA ALA A 34 -6.00 11.13 10.46
C ALA A 34 -5.20 12.21 11.24
N LEU A 35 -4.08 12.66 10.67
CA LEU A 35 -3.21 13.66 11.31
C LEU A 35 -3.89 15.03 11.46
N ARG A 36 -4.77 15.42 10.54
CA ARG A 36 -5.50 16.70 10.65
C ARG A 36 -6.46 16.75 11.83
N HIS A 37 -6.88 15.60 12.35
CA HIS A 37 -7.71 15.52 13.56
C HIS A 37 -6.89 15.51 14.85
N CYS A 38 -5.55 15.51 14.78
CA CYS A 38 -4.69 15.57 15.95
C CYS A 38 -4.55 17.01 16.48
N PRO A 39 -4.71 17.25 17.81
CA PRO A 39 -4.73 18.61 18.38
C PRO A 39 -3.40 19.37 18.26
N ASN A 40 -2.29 18.64 18.12
CA ASN A 40 -0.94 19.16 17.96
C ASN A 40 -0.52 19.36 16.50
N VAL A 41 -1.39 19.07 15.53
CA VAL A 41 -1.12 19.27 14.10
C VAL A 41 -1.80 20.56 13.64
N GLU A 42 -1.04 21.44 13.00
CA GLU A 42 -1.54 22.68 12.39
C GLU A 42 -2.10 22.39 11.00
N SER A 43 -1.34 21.62 10.21
CA SER A 43 -1.70 21.24 8.85
C SER A 43 -1.05 19.91 8.48
N ALA A 44 -1.75 19.14 7.63
CA ALA A 44 -1.17 18.00 6.94
C ALA A 44 -1.47 18.15 5.43
N VAL A 45 -0.43 18.07 4.62
CA VAL A 45 -0.51 18.22 3.16
C VAL A 45 0.17 17.05 2.47
N LEU A 46 -0.31 16.70 1.29
CA LEU A 46 0.38 15.78 0.39
C LEU A 46 1.46 16.54 -0.37
N VAL A 47 2.64 15.95 -0.46
CA VAL A 47 3.82 16.57 -1.08
C VAL A 47 4.24 15.71 -2.27
N ASN A 48 4.00 16.18 -3.49
CA ASN A 48 4.48 15.49 -4.68
C ASN A 48 5.99 15.69 -4.83
N THR A 49 6.74 14.59 -4.86
CA THR A 49 8.20 14.59 -5.03
C THR A 49 8.64 14.39 -6.48
N THR A 50 7.70 14.36 -7.43
CA THR A 50 7.98 14.28 -8.87
C THR A 50 7.73 15.61 -9.58
N ASN A 51 8.16 15.70 -10.84
CA ASN A 51 7.90 16.87 -11.69
C ASN A 51 6.50 16.86 -12.34
N VAL A 52 5.64 15.90 -11.98
CA VAL A 52 4.29 15.80 -12.54
C VAL A 52 3.42 16.94 -11.99
N PRO A 53 2.75 17.71 -12.86
CA PRO A 53 1.84 18.77 -12.43
C PRO A 53 0.70 18.24 -11.56
N ILE A 54 0.37 19.00 -10.51
CA ILE A 54 -0.80 18.77 -9.66
C ILE A 54 -1.99 19.50 -10.30
N THR A 55 -3.03 18.76 -10.66
CA THR A 55 -4.23 19.30 -11.30
C THR A 55 -5.49 18.82 -10.58
N ASP A 56 -6.63 19.43 -10.91
CA ASP A 56 -7.96 19.04 -10.44
C ASP A 56 -8.44 17.69 -11.00
N GLN A 57 -7.67 17.07 -11.90
CA GLN A 57 -7.93 15.72 -12.42
C GLN A 57 -7.50 14.62 -11.46
N LEU A 58 -6.79 14.97 -10.38
CA LEU A 58 -6.48 14.02 -9.33
C LEU A 58 -7.78 13.49 -8.70
N PRO A 59 -7.85 12.19 -8.37
CA PRO A 59 -9.08 11.54 -7.92
C PRO A 59 -9.43 11.83 -6.45
N TRP A 60 -8.84 12.86 -5.84
CA TRP A 60 -9.14 13.32 -4.49
C TRP A 60 -9.32 14.84 -4.48
N ASP A 61 -10.17 15.33 -3.57
CA ASP A 61 -10.47 16.76 -3.47
C ASP A 61 -9.26 17.52 -2.91
N LEU A 62 -8.66 18.39 -3.73
CA LEU A 62 -7.51 19.23 -3.35
C LEU A 62 -7.82 20.26 -2.25
N LYS A 63 -9.10 20.62 -2.04
CA LYS A 63 -9.49 21.46 -0.90
C LYS A 63 -9.49 20.66 0.39
N ARG A 64 -9.96 19.41 0.33
CA ARG A 64 -9.97 18.50 1.48
C ARG A 64 -8.58 17.97 1.78
N TRP A 65 -7.79 17.58 0.79
CA TRP A 65 -6.42 17.10 0.94
C TRP A 65 -5.48 17.93 0.07
N PRO A 66 -5.04 19.10 0.59
CA PRO A 66 -4.12 19.97 -0.14
C PRO A 66 -2.88 19.20 -0.59
N THR A 67 -2.59 19.32 -1.87
CA THR A 67 -1.46 18.65 -2.51
C THR A 67 -0.60 19.73 -3.15
N VAL A 68 0.70 19.72 -2.83
CA VAL A 68 1.67 20.73 -3.26
C VAL A 68 2.94 20.08 -3.76
N SER A 69 3.75 20.80 -4.54
CA SER A 69 5.07 20.32 -4.93
C SER A 69 6.01 20.31 -3.72
N PHE A 70 7.08 19.50 -3.77
CA PHE A 70 8.15 19.61 -2.76
C PHE A 70 8.77 21.01 -2.71
N ALA A 71 8.91 21.69 -3.86
CA ALA A 71 9.48 23.03 -3.94
C ALA A 71 8.66 24.06 -3.14
N ASP A 72 7.33 23.95 -3.16
CA ASP A 72 6.43 24.83 -2.41
C ASP A 72 6.33 24.42 -0.93
N ALA A 73 6.45 23.12 -0.64
CA ALA A 73 6.30 22.58 0.71
C ALA A 73 7.55 22.72 1.58
N LYS A 74 8.76 22.64 0.99
CA LYS A 74 10.03 22.50 1.71
C LYS A 74 10.26 23.56 2.79
N ASP A 75 9.69 24.75 2.59
CA ASP A 75 9.85 25.86 3.51
C ASP A 75 8.82 25.91 4.65
N ASN A 76 7.78 25.10 4.56
CA ASN A 76 6.62 25.16 5.43
C ASN A 76 6.28 23.83 6.12
N VAL A 77 7.14 22.82 5.99
CA VAL A 77 7.04 21.56 6.73
C VAL A 77 8.00 21.54 7.91
N ASP A 78 7.49 21.14 9.09
CA ASP A 78 8.29 20.85 10.28
C ASP A 78 8.63 19.36 10.36
N VAL A 79 7.74 18.50 9.84
CA VAL A 79 7.92 17.04 9.71
C VAL A 79 7.56 16.63 8.30
N LEU A 80 8.44 15.89 7.63
CA LEU A 80 8.18 15.23 6.35
C LEU A 80 8.12 13.71 6.58
N ILE A 81 7.01 13.10 6.20
CA ILE A 81 6.80 11.65 6.27
C ILE A 81 6.92 11.11 4.85
N GLU A 82 7.96 10.33 4.60
CA GLU A 82 8.13 9.64 3.33
C GLU A 82 7.25 8.39 3.29
N LEU A 83 6.31 8.35 2.36
CA LEU A 83 5.37 7.23 2.22
C LEU A 83 5.24 6.76 0.77
N GLY A 84 4.87 7.66 -0.15
CA GLY A 84 4.70 7.35 -1.57
C GLY A 84 5.83 7.87 -2.47
N GLY A 85 6.81 8.57 -1.90
CA GLY A 85 7.98 9.11 -2.60
C GLY A 85 9.13 9.38 -1.65
N GLN A 86 10.36 9.32 -2.16
CA GLN A 86 11.57 9.61 -1.40
C GLN A 86 12.17 10.93 -1.89
N ILE A 87 12.64 11.77 -0.97
CA ILE A 87 13.41 12.97 -1.31
C ILE A 87 14.89 12.63 -1.47
N ASP A 88 15.58 13.36 -2.35
CA ASP A 88 16.99 13.13 -2.64
C ASP A 88 17.93 13.62 -1.50
N PRO A 89 19.26 13.37 -1.58
CA PRO A 89 20.21 13.84 -0.58
C PRO A 89 20.23 15.36 -0.36
N ALA A 90 20.04 16.16 -1.41
CA ALA A 90 20.09 17.61 -1.34
C ALA A 90 18.85 18.18 -0.63
N ALA A 91 17.67 17.66 -0.97
CA ALA A 91 16.42 17.93 -0.29
C ALA A 91 16.47 17.48 1.18
N THR A 92 17.10 16.34 1.47
CA THR A 92 17.31 15.86 2.84
C THR A 92 18.18 16.83 3.63
N GLU A 93 19.33 17.24 3.08
CA GLU A 93 20.21 18.20 3.73
C GLU A 93 19.51 19.54 3.98
N TYR A 94 18.74 20.02 3.01
CA TYR A 94 17.96 21.24 3.13
C TYR A 94 16.96 21.18 4.29
N LEU A 95 16.16 20.11 4.36
CA LEU A 95 15.20 19.88 5.44
C LEU A 95 15.90 19.86 6.81
N LYS A 96 17.06 19.20 6.90
CA LYS A 96 17.84 19.08 8.14
C LYS A 96 18.45 20.41 8.59
N ARG A 97 18.98 21.22 7.67
CA ARG A 97 19.51 22.56 7.98
C ARG A 97 18.47 23.48 8.61
N ARG A 98 17.20 23.33 8.20
CA ARG A 98 16.07 24.05 8.77
C ARG A 98 15.56 23.47 10.11
N GLY A 99 16.14 22.37 10.58
CA GLY A 99 15.69 21.67 11.77
C GLY A 99 14.42 20.81 11.58
N GLY A 100 14.03 20.56 10.33
CA GLY A 100 12.90 19.69 10.00
C GLY A 100 13.19 18.21 10.30
N ARG A 101 12.13 17.47 10.60
CA ARG A 101 12.20 16.02 10.87
C ARG A 101 11.80 15.21 9.65
N LEU A 102 12.44 14.07 9.45
CA LEU A 102 12.20 13.14 8.34
C LEU A 102 11.85 11.77 8.88
N ILE A 103 10.69 11.25 8.53
CA ILE A 103 10.21 9.93 8.96
C ILE A 103 10.10 9.04 7.73
N SER A 104 10.62 7.81 7.80
CA SER A 104 10.35 6.81 6.78
C SER A 104 9.14 5.98 7.18
N TYR A 105 8.04 6.04 6.43
CA TYR A 105 6.86 5.23 6.69
C TYR A 105 6.80 4.03 5.73
N CYS A 106 7.23 2.88 6.26
CA CYS A 106 7.27 1.60 5.58
C CYS A 106 5.89 0.92 5.51
N CYS A 107 5.33 0.88 4.30
CA CYS A 107 4.15 0.08 3.98
C CYS A 107 4.44 -1.05 2.97
N GLY A 108 5.71 -1.19 2.54
CA GLY A 108 6.17 -2.18 1.57
C GLY A 108 6.99 -3.31 2.18
N PHE A 109 7.11 -4.41 1.44
CA PHE A 109 7.88 -5.60 1.82
C PHE A 109 9.30 -5.53 1.24
N GLU A 110 10.04 -4.46 1.56
CA GLU A 110 11.30 -4.13 0.89
C GLU A 110 12.36 -5.24 0.99
N TYR A 111 12.39 -6.00 2.10
CA TYR A 111 13.28 -7.15 2.19
C TYR A 111 12.95 -8.24 1.16
N VAL A 112 11.66 -8.51 0.94
CA VAL A 112 11.21 -9.49 -0.06
C VAL A 112 11.52 -9.00 -1.47
N HIS A 113 11.28 -7.72 -1.75
CA HIS A 113 11.67 -7.12 -3.04
C HIS A 113 13.18 -7.18 -3.26
N ALA A 114 13.97 -6.98 -2.20
CA ALA A 114 15.42 -7.12 -2.25
C ALA A 114 15.84 -8.55 -2.61
N MET A 115 15.27 -9.54 -1.94
CA MET A 115 15.52 -10.95 -2.26
C MET A 115 15.10 -11.29 -3.68
N GLU A 116 13.91 -10.91 -4.12
CA GLU A 116 13.43 -11.20 -5.48
C GLU A 116 14.29 -10.52 -6.55
N SER A 117 14.69 -9.27 -6.32
CA SER A 117 15.53 -8.52 -7.25
C SER A 117 16.90 -9.17 -7.43
N VAL A 118 17.52 -9.62 -6.34
CA VAL A 118 18.87 -10.21 -6.36
C VAL A 118 18.85 -11.65 -6.86
N LEU A 119 17.91 -12.48 -6.37
CA LEU A 119 17.89 -13.92 -6.66
C LEU A 119 17.25 -14.25 -8.01
N PHE A 120 16.27 -13.47 -8.46
CA PHE A 120 15.51 -13.77 -9.69
C PHE A 120 15.72 -12.74 -10.79
N ASN A 121 16.71 -11.86 -10.66
CA ASN A 121 17.02 -10.81 -11.64
C ASN A 121 15.78 -9.98 -12.03
N LYS A 122 15.05 -9.50 -11.01
CA LYS A 122 13.87 -8.63 -11.14
C LYS A 122 14.19 -7.22 -10.62
N PRO A 123 14.88 -6.38 -11.40
CA PRO A 123 15.44 -5.13 -10.90
C PRO A 123 14.35 -4.22 -10.31
N SER A 124 14.46 -3.91 -9.02
CA SER A 124 13.48 -3.06 -8.31
C SER A 124 14.05 -1.74 -7.79
N PHE A 125 15.38 -1.59 -7.74
CA PHE A 125 16.06 -0.45 -7.11
C PHE A 125 16.82 0.45 -8.10
N GLY A 126 16.79 0.14 -9.40
CA GLY A 126 17.62 0.79 -10.41
C GLY A 126 19.12 0.56 -10.21
N GLU A 127 19.94 1.30 -10.97
CA GLU A 127 21.42 1.19 -10.92
C GLU A 127 22.04 1.96 -9.76
N HIS A 128 21.27 2.85 -9.11
CA HIS A 128 21.74 3.77 -8.09
C HIS A 128 20.85 3.70 -6.85
N LEU A 129 20.96 2.60 -6.10
CA LEU A 129 20.27 2.43 -4.83
C LEU A 129 20.64 3.58 -3.88
N PHE A 130 19.64 4.37 -3.50
CA PHE A 130 19.78 5.38 -2.44
C PHE A 130 19.03 4.94 -1.18
N VAL A 131 19.80 4.68 -0.12
CA VAL A 131 19.26 4.46 1.22
C VAL A 131 19.56 5.69 2.07
N ASN A 132 18.52 6.44 2.40
CA ASN A 132 18.67 7.59 3.28
C ASN A 132 18.91 7.12 4.73
N GLN A 133 20.07 7.48 5.29
CA GLN A 133 20.44 7.15 6.68
C GLN A 133 20.18 8.30 7.65
N ARG A 134 19.55 9.38 7.19
CA ARG A 134 19.27 10.58 7.99
C ARG A 134 17.81 10.65 8.42
N TYR A 135 17.07 9.54 8.41
CA TYR A 135 15.75 9.49 9.03
C TYR A 135 15.85 9.80 10.53
N ASP A 136 14.93 10.61 11.04
CA ASP A 136 14.75 10.79 12.47
C ASP A 136 13.98 9.63 13.11
N ASP A 137 13.12 8.97 12.35
CA ASP A 137 12.32 7.84 12.82
C ASP A 137 11.92 6.92 11.64
N ILE A 138 11.60 5.67 11.94
CA ILE A 138 11.08 4.69 10.99
C ILE A 138 9.77 4.15 11.54
N TRP A 139 8.69 4.37 10.82
CA TRP A 139 7.38 3.84 11.13
C TRP A 139 7.07 2.69 10.19
N MET A 140 6.54 1.60 10.70
CA MET A 140 6.18 0.44 9.90
C MET A 140 4.79 -0.07 10.27
N ILE A 141 4.06 -0.55 9.26
CA ILE A 141 2.76 -1.19 9.50
C ILE A 141 2.95 -2.60 10.09
N PRO A 142 1.99 -3.12 10.87
CA PRO A 142 2.13 -4.43 11.50
C PRO A 142 2.39 -5.57 10.49
N GLN A 143 1.83 -5.45 9.28
CA GLN A 143 1.93 -6.45 8.21
C GLN A 143 3.35 -6.62 7.65
N VAL A 144 4.26 -5.65 7.86
CA VAL A 144 5.62 -5.71 7.33
C VAL A 144 6.68 -5.93 8.42
N ALA A 145 6.32 -5.74 9.69
CA ALA A 145 7.27 -5.73 10.80
C ALA A 145 8.04 -7.04 10.92
N ASN A 146 7.34 -8.18 10.93
CA ASN A 146 7.95 -9.50 11.04
C ASN A 146 8.82 -9.89 9.82
N ILE A 147 8.68 -9.20 8.69
CA ILE A 147 9.37 -9.54 7.44
C ILE A 147 10.53 -8.59 7.16
N SER A 148 10.35 -7.29 7.37
CA SER A 148 11.26 -6.25 6.88
C SER A 148 11.85 -5.34 7.96
N GLN A 149 11.46 -5.48 9.24
CA GLN A 149 11.97 -4.60 10.30
C GLN A 149 13.50 -4.56 10.36
N ALA A 150 14.15 -5.72 10.51
CA ALA A 150 15.61 -5.78 10.61
C ALA A 150 16.30 -5.22 9.36
N TYR A 151 15.71 -5.42 8.18
CA TYR A 151 16.20 -4.85 6.93
C TYR A 151 16.19 -3.31 6.96
N PHE A 152 15.09 -2.69 7.41
CA PHE A 152 15.01 -1.25 7.57
C PHE A 152 16.03 -0.73 8.58
N GLU A 153 16.10 -1.36 9.75
CA GLU A 153 16.95 -0.88 10.85
C GLU A 153 18.44 -0.92 10.49
N VAL A 154 18.88 -1.99 9.83
CA VAL A 154 20.26 -2.16 9.37
C VAL A 154 20.61 -1.11 8.31
N LEU A 155 19.79 -0.97 7.27
CA LEU A 155 20.11 -0.10 6.14
C LEU A 155 19.98 1.39 6.46
N ARG A 156 18.94 1.75 7.24
CA ARG A 156 18.62 3.14 7.59
C ARG A 156 19.23 3.60 8.92
N ARG A 157 19.90 2.69 9.66
CA ARG A 157 20.66 2.96 10.90
C ARG A 157 19.81 3.58 12.01
N ARG A 158 18.57 3.11 12.14
CA ARG A 158 17.59 3.62 13.09
C ARG A 158 16.66 2.49 13.51
N THR A 159 16.30 2.41 14.79
CA THR A 159 15.27 1.48 15.26
C THR A 159 13.92 1.84 14.63
N ALA A 160 13.16 0.83 14.23
CA ALA A 160 11.84 1.00 13.65
C ALA A 160 10.74 0.74 14.69
N GLN A 161 9.64 1.48 14.55
CA GLN A 161 8.48 1.35 15.42
C GLN A 161 7.28 0.89 14.62
N VAL A 162 6.57 -0.12 15.15
CA VAL A 162 5.27 -0.52 14.60
C VAL A 162 4.23 0.52 14.98
N VAL A 163 3.54 1.06 13.98
CA VAL A 163 2.44 2.01 14.17
C VAL A 163 1.13 1.41 13.67
N PRO A 164 -0.04 1.86 14.15
CA PRO A 164 -1.33 1.36 13.65
C PRO A 164 -1.47 1.54 12.14
N PHE A 165 -2.01 0.52 11.46
CA PHE A 165 -2.37 0.62 10.05
C PHE A 165 -3.58 1.56 9.90
N ILE A 166 -3.43 2.61 9.08
CA ILE A 166 -4.48 3.60 8.87
C ILE A 166 -5.28 3.24 7.63
N TRP A 167 -6.61 3.26 7.75
CA TRP A 167 -7.53 2.97 6.65
C TRP A 167 -8.79 3.84 6.75
N SER A 168 -9.36 4.18 5.59
CA SER A 168 -10.66 4.86 5.49
C SER A 168 -11.44 4.35 4.28
N PRO A 169 -12.78 4.20 4.38
CA PRO A 169 -13.61 3.80 3.25
C PRO A 169 -13.86 4.94 2.25
N VAL A 170 -13.33 6.15 2.46
CA VAL A 170 -13.72 7.37 1.72
C VAL A 170 -13.66 7.22 0.19
N PHE A 171 -12.64 6.54 -0.34
CA PHE A 171 -12.51 6.32 -1.79
C PHE A 171 -13.42 5.21 -2.30
N LEU A 172 -13.64 4.16 -1.49
CA LEU A 172 -14.59 3.11 -1.83
C LEU A 172 -16.00 3.71 -1.89
N ASN A 173 -16.43 4.41 -0.83
CA ASN A 173 -17.74 5.05 -0.76
C ASN A 173 -17.98 5.96 -1.97
N THR A 174 -16.99 6.78 -2.35
CA THR A 174 -17.11 7.64 -3.54
C THR A 174 -17.26 6.82 -4.82
N ARG A 175 -16.45 5.77 -4.99
CA ARG A 175 -16.43 4.95 -6.21
C ARG A 175 -17.69 4.10 -6.34
N THR A 176 -18.21 3.59 -5.24
CA THR A 176 -19.31 2.62 -5.21
C THR A 176 -20.68 3.25 -4.97
N ALA A 177 -20.76 4.55 -4.68
CA ALA A 177 -22.02 5.26 -4.39
C ALA A 177 -23.13 5.05 -5.43
N HIS A 178 -22.77 4.85 -6.69
CA HIS A 178 -23.72 4.64 -7.80
C HIS A 178 -24.10 3.16 -8.02
N LEU A 179 -23.43 2.23 -7.34
CA LEU A 179 -23.73 0.81 -7.41
C LEU A 179 -24.92 0.48 -6.49
N PRO A 180 -25.67 -0.60 -6.78
CA PRO A 180 -26.68 -1.11 -5.87
C PRO A 180 -26.10 -1.31 -4.46
N ASN A 181 -26.82 -0.83 -3.44
CA ASN A 181 -26.40 -0.87 -2.03
C ASN A 181 -25.01 -0.29 -1.79
N ALA A 182 -24.61 0.74 -2.55
CA ALA A 182 -23.29 1.36 -2.48
C ALA A 182 -22.12 0.36 -2.63
N GLY A 183 -22.33 -0.76 -3.34
CA GLY A 183 -21.35 -1.82 -3.51
C GLY A 183 -21.09 -2.67 -2.25
N GLU A 184 -21.88 -2.49 -1.19
CA GLU A 184 -21.79 -3.28 0.02
C GLU A 184 -22.36 -4.69 -0.19
N TYR A 185 -21.68 -5.68 0.40
CA TYR A 185 -22.12 -7.06 0.35
C TYR A 185 -23.52 -7.21 0.96
N GLN A 186 -24.43 -7.81 0.20
CA GLN A 186 -25.75 -8.19 0.68
C GLN A 186 -25.76 -9.69 0.99
N PRO A 187 -25.93 -10.08 2.27
CA PRO A 187 -26.13 -11.47 2.62
C PRO A 187 -27.32 -12.05 1.87
N HIS A 188 -27.16 -13.23 1.29
CA HIS A 188 -28.25 -14.03 0.74
C HIS A 188 -28.29 -15.39 1.41
N ASP A 189 -29.45 -16.04 1.37
CA ASP A 189 -29.61 -17.40 1.87
C ASP A 189 -28.84 -18.41 1.01
N GLY A 190 -28.37 -19.47 1.65
CA GLY A 190 -27.65 -20.56 0.99
C GLY A 190 -26.12 -20.38 0.89
N PRO A 191 -25.46 -21.28 0.14
CA PRO A 191 -24.01 -21.38 0.12
C PRO A 191 -23.34 -20.17 -0.52
N LYS A 192 -22.22 -19.72 0.04
CA LYS A 192 -21.52 -18.48 -0.35
C LYS A 192 -20.60 -18.70 -1.55
N ARG A 193 -20.51 -17.69 -2.41
CA ARG A 193 -19.59 -17.67 -3.55
C ARG A 193 -18.37 -16.83 -3.18
N LEU A 194 -17.21 -17.47 -3.10
CA LEU A 194 -15.97 -16.83 -2.72
C LEU A 194 -15.21 -16.37 -3.97
N SER A 195 -14.63 -15.17 -3.89
CA SER A 195 -13.81 -14.59 -4.94
C SER A 195 -12.47 -14.12 -4.38
N VAL A 196 -11.39 -14.51 -5.05
CA VAL A 196 -10.01 -14.10 -4.76
C VAL A 196 -9.48 -13.40 -6.01
N MET A 197 -8.83 -12.25 -5.84
CA MET A 197 -8.19 -11.54 -6.95
C MET A 197 -6.68 -11.69 -6.85
N GLU A 198 -6.06 -12.32 -7.84
CA GLU A 198 -4.61 -12.44 -7.96
C GLU A 198 -4.02 -11.13 -8.53
N PRO A 199 -3.18 -10.38 -7.79
CA PRO A 199 -2.61 -9.13 -8.29
C PRO A 199 -1.52 -9.31 -9.35
N ASN A 200 -0.85 -10.48 -9.39
CA ASN A 200 0.30 -10.79 -10.26
C ASN A 200 1.48 -9.83 -10.07
N ILE A 201 1.73 -9.37 -8.84
CA ILE A 201 2.78 -8.40 -8.54
C ILE A 201 4.04 -9.07 -8.00
N ASN A 202 3.92 -9.82 -6.90
CA ASN A 202 5.04 -10.48 -6.23
C ASN A 202 4.54 -11.54 -5.23
N VAL A 203 5.49 -12.27 -4.64
CA VAL A 203 5.20 -13.43 -3.77
C VAL A 203 4.44 -13.11 -2.48
N VAL A 204 4.47 -11.87 -1.99
CA VAL A 204 3.71 -11.50 -0.76
C VAL A 204 2.23 -11.27 -1.04
N LYS A 205 1.84 -11.22 -2.32
CA LYS A 205 0.48 -11.00 -2.81
C LYS A 205 0.13 -12.14 -3.77
N PHE A 206 -0.13 -13.32 -3.21
CA PHE A 206 -0.41 -14.53 -3.97
C PHE A 206 -1.71 -15.20 -3.53
N CYS A 207 -2.53 -15.59 -4.50
CA CYS A 207 -3.89 -16.11 -4.32
C CYS A 207 -3.98 -17.48 -3.63
N LEU A 208 -2.86 -18.21 -3.53
CA LEU A 208 -2.85 -19.55 -2.94
C LEU A 208 -3.24 -19.55 -1.46
N TYR A 209 -2.78 -18.58 -0.66
CA TYR A 209 -3.19 -18.51 0.77
C TYR A 209 -4.70 -18.29 0.94
N PRO A 210 -5.34 -17.32 0.27
CA PRO A 210 -6.79 -17.22 0.24
C PRO A 210 -7.50 -18.49 -0.21
N ALA A 211 -6.96 -19.20 -1.22
CA ALA A 211 -7.52 -20.48 -1.66
C ALA A 211 -7.42 -21.58 -0.60
N MET A 212 -6.29 -21.68 0.11
CA MET A 212 -6.11 -22.62 1.22
C MET A 212 -7.01 -22.29 2.42
N ILE A 213 -7.26 -21.01 2.70
CA ILE A 213 -8.22 -20.61 3.74
C ILE A 213 -9.65 -21.04 3.35
N ALA A 214 -10.04 -20.83 2.10
CA ALA A 214 -11.33 -21.27 1.58
C ALA A 214 -11.47 -22.80 1.61
N GLU A 215 -10.39 -23.53 1.29
CA GLU A 215 -10.33 -24.99 1.38
C GLU A 215 -10.57 -25.49 2.81
N LEU A 216 -9.92 -24.90 3.81
CA LEU A 216 -10.13 -25.30 5.21
C LEU A 216 -11.58 -25.08 5.64
N ALA A 217 -12.17 -23.95 5.25
CA ALA A 217 -13.58 -23.67 5.53
C ALA A 217 -14.52 -24.64 4.79
N PHE A 218 -14.19 -25.02 3.55
CA PHE A 218 -14.96 -25.97 2.76
C PHE A 218 -14.89 -27.38 3.34
N ARG A 219 -13.73 -27.84 3.79
CA ARG A 219 -13.58 -29.15 4.46
C ARG A 219 -14.38 -29.25 5.74
N GLU A 220 -14.50 -28.16 6.49
CA GLU A 220 -15.28 -28.11 7.73
C GLU A 220 -16.79 -28.12 7.45
N ARG A 221 -17.23 -27.36 6.43
CA ARG A 221 -18.64 -27.13 6.08
C ARG A 221 -18.82 -27.02 4.56
N PRO A 222 -18.83 -28.13 3.81
CA PRO A 222 -18.90 -28.08 2.36
C PRO A 222 -20.21 -27.46 1.86
N GLU A 223 -21.29 -27.59 2.62
CA GLU A 223 -22.62 -27.07 2.30
C GLU A 223 -22.74 -25.55 2.37
N VAL A 224 -21.80 -24.83 3.01
CA VAL A 224 -21.88 -23.37 3.14
C VAL A 224 -21.09 -22.61 2.09
N ILE A 225 -20.32 -23.29 1.23
CA ILE A 225 -19.53 -22.68 0.16
C ILE A 225 -19.94 -23.29 -1.18
N ALA A 226 -20.52 -22.46 -2.06
CA ALA A 226 -20.94 -22.88 -3.39
C ALA A 226 -19.76 -23.12 -4.32
N ARG A 227 -18.76 -22.22 -4.26
CA ARG A 227 -17.58 -22.25 -5.12
C ARG A 227 -16.53 -21.23 -4.66
N LEU A 228 -15.30 -21.46 -5.10
CA LEU A 228 -14.21 -20.48 -5.10
C LEU A 228 -13.87 -20.09 -6.54
N GLN A 229 -13.73 -18.79 -6.78
CA GLN A 229 -13.20 -18.25 -8.02
C GLN A 229 -11.94 -17.45 -7.77
N VAL A 230 -10.89 -17.72 -8.55
CA VAL A 230 -9.67 -16.91 -8.57
C VAL A 230 -9.63 -16.10 -9.86
N THR A 231 -9.70 -14.77 -9.76
CA THR A 231 -9.64 -13.86 -10.90
C THR A 231 -8.20 -13.44 -11.20
N ASN A 232 -7.93 -13.00 -12.43
CA ASN A 232 -6.60 -12.65 -12.95
C ASN A 232 -5.58 -13.81 -12.94
N ALA A 233 -6.02 -15.05 -12.76
CA ALA A 233 -5.16 -16.23 -12.69
C ALA A 233 -5.26 -17.14 -13.92
N GLU A 234 -5.93 -16.71 -15.00
CA GLU A 234 -6.11 -17.55 -16.22
C GLU A 234 -4.78 -18.03 -16.79
N HIS A 235 -3.80 -17.12 -16.94
CA HIS A 235 -2.48 -17.50 -17.45
C HIS A 235 -1.75 -18.49 -16.52
N LEU A 236 -1.99 -18.46 -15.20
CA LEU A 236 -1.46 -19.46 -14.26
C LEU A 236 -2.17 -20.80 -14.44
N ALA A 237 -3.50 -20.77 -14.56
CA ALA A 237 -4.35 -21.95 -14.74
C ALA A 237 -4.15 -22.65 -16.09
N ILE A 238 -3.62 -21.95 -17.10
CA ILE A 238 -3.32 -22.53 -18.42
C ILE A 238 -1.84 -22.93 -18.53
N ASN A 239 -0.92 -22.07 -18.05
CA ASN A 239 0.49 -22.20 -18.40
C ASN A 239 1.39 -22.68 -17.25
N CYS A 240 0.95 -22.63 -15.98
CA CYS A 240 1.77 -23.00 -14.84
C CYS A 240 1.35 -24.37 -14.28
N LYS A 241 2.10 -25.43 -14.68
CA LYS A 241 1.82 -26.81 -14.25
C LYS A 241 1.86 -26.97 -12.73
N GLU A 242 2.76 -26.27 -12.06
CA GLU A 242 2.89 -26.28 -10.60
C GLU A 242 1.67 -25.67 -9.94
N PHE A 243 1.19 -24.52 -10.43
CA PHE A 243 -0.03 -23.89 -9.92
C PHE A 243 -1.24 -24.81 -10.10
N ILE A 244 -1.43 -25.36 -11.31
CA ILE A 244 -2.51 -26.31 -11.60
C ILE A 244 -2.43 -27.52 -10.65
N SER A 245 -1.24 -28.09 -10.49
CA SER A 245 -1.03 -29.27 -9.64
C SER A 245 -1.34 -28.99 -8.17
N LEU A 246 -0.95 -27.82 -7.67
CA LEU A 246 -1.27 -27.37 -6.30
C LEU A 246 -2.77 -27.15 -6.11
N MET A 247 -3.42 -26.44 -7.05
CA MET A 247 -4.86 -26.17 -6.96
C MET A 247 -5.68 -27.45 -7.02
N ASN A 248 -5.26 -28.45 -7.81
CA ASN A 248 -5.90 -29.77 -7.89
C ASN A 248 -5.78 -30.60 -6.60
N GLN A 249 -4.95 -30.20 -5.62
CA GLN A 249 -4.92 -30.84 -4.30
C GLN A 249 -6.00 -30.33 -3.33
N LEU A 250 -6.80 -29.33 -3.75
CA LEU A 250 -7.86 -28.74 -2.92
C LEU A 250 -9.21 -29.39 -3.25
N ASP A 251 -9.96 -29.83 -2.24
CA ASP A 251 -11.27 -30.48 -2.38
C ASP A 251 -12.31 -29.51 -2.96
N ILE A 252 -12.17 -28.21 -2.68
CA ILE A 252 -13.02 -27.13 -3.23
C ILE A 252 -12.87 -26.96 -4.76
N SER A 253 -11.79 -27.49 -5.34
CA SER A 253 -11.53 -27.42 -6.79
C SER A 253 -12.10 -28.62 -7.54
N THR A 254 -12.15 -29.79 -6.90
CA THR A 254 -12.57 -31.06 -7.51
C THR A 254 -14.08 -31.31 -7.37
N SER A 255 -14.70 -30.76 -6.33
CA SER A 255 -16.16 -30.87 -6.06
C SER A 255 -17.05 -30.05 -7.00
N GLN A 256 -16.48 -29.17 -7.84
CA GLN A 256 -17.25 -28.38 -8.82
C GLN A 256 -17.56 -29.14 -10.13
N PHE A 257 -17.05 -30.37 -10.29
CA PHE A 257 -17.25 -31.21 -11.48
C PHE A 257 -18.01 -32.52 -11.19
N SER A 258 -18.51 -32.70 -9.96
CA SER A 258 -19.32 -33.84 -9.54
C SER A 258 -20.80 -33.51 -9.43
#